data_AF-A0A2E0Z7M9-F1
#
_entry.id   AF-A0A2E0Z7M9-F1
#
_cell.length_a   1.000
_cell.length_b   1.000
_cell.length_c   1.000
_cell.angle_alpha   90.00
_cell.angle_beta   90.00
_cell.angle_gamma   90.00
#
_symmetry.space_group_name_H-M   'P 1'
#
loop_
_entity.id
_entity.type
_entity.pdbx_description
1 polymer ?
#
loop_
_entity_poly.entity_id
_entity_poly.type
_entity_poly.pdbx_seq_one_letter_code
_entity_poly.pdbx_strand_id
1 'polypeptide(L)'
;MQRKNYFRSNAEIIVAGRKYSLSLAEQNALVSRLNYWHGEGNPSTWLAVSTFLAVRHKYPNVAEETVLALAALALGVSRDALVGLIRWHENYMRWHDGDETYQILAPTPDVSADAKE
;
A
#
# COMPACT_ATOMS: atom_id res chain seq x y z
N MET A 1 0.93 3.87 -29.20
CA MET A 1 1.83 3.20 -28.22
C MET A 1 0.97 2.79 -27.02
N GLN A 2 0.70 1.49 -26.82
CA GLN A 2 -0.03 1.05 -25.62
C GLN A 2 0.85 1.35 -24.40
N ARG A 3 0.33 2.12 -23.44
CA ARG A 3 0.98 2.29 -22.13
C ARG A 3 1.02 0.90 -21.49
N LYS A 4 2.21 0.34 -21.27
CA LYS A 4 2.35 -0.90 -20.51
C LYS A 4 1.76 -0.67 -19.13
N ASN A 5 0.82 -1.53 -18.75
CA ASN A 5 0.21 -1.52 -17.44
C ASN A 5 0.89 -2.60 -16.60
N TYR A 6 1.59 -2.19 -15.53
CA TYR A 6 2.33 -3.10 -14.66
C TYR A 6 1.51 -3.56 -13.45
N PHE A 7 0.27 -3.07 -13.32
CA PHE A 7 -0.69 -3.58 -12.35
C PHE A 7 -1.15 -4.99 -12.69
N ARG A 8 -1.45 -5.78 -11.65
CA ARG A 8 -2.14 -7.05 -11.85
C ARG A 8 -3.58 -6.79 -12.29
N SER A 9 -3.96 -7.40 -13.40
CA SER A 9 -5.28 -7.26 -14.04
C SER A 9 -6.44 -7.62 -13.11
N ASN A 10 -6.23 -8.57 -12.18
CA ASN A 10 -7.21 -9.02 -11.19
C ASN A 10 -6.57 -9.13 -9.80
N ALA A 11 -6.49 -8.02 -9.07
CA ALA A 11 -6.07 -8.04 -7.67
C ALA A 11 -7.26 -8.43 -6.80
N GLU A 12 -7.24 -9.65 -6.28
CA GLU A 12 -8.31 -10.22 -5.47
C GLU A 12 -7.76 -11.13 -4.37
N ILE A 13 -8.31 -10.99 -3.17
CA ILE A 13 -8.05 -11.87 -2.04
C ILE A 13 -9.36 -12.24 -1.32
N ILE A 14 -9.38 -13.41 -0.68
CA ILE A 14 -10.51 -13.89 0.12
C ILE A 14 -10.02 -14.05 1.56
N VAL A 15 -10.68 -13.39 2.51
CA VAL A 15 -10.39 -13.50 3.95
C VAL A 15 -11.70 -13.72 4.70
N ALA A 16 -11.76 -14.79 5.50
CA ALA A 16 -12.94 -15.20 6.26
C ALA A 16 -14.23 -15.27 5.41
N GLY A 17 -14.13 -15.82 4.19
CA GLY A 17 -15.27 -15.95 3.26
C GLY A 17 -15.68 -14.64 2.57
N ARG A 18 -15.05 -13.52 2.89
CA ARG A 18 -15.29 -12.22 2.23
C ARG A 18 -14.24 -11.95 1.17
N LYS A 19 -14.71 -11.55 -0.01
CA LYS A 19 -13.89 -11.20 -1.17
C LYS A 19 -13.57 -9.70 -1.17
N TYR A 20 -12.31 -9.38 -1.41
CA TYR A 20 -11.80 -8.03 -1.55
C TYR A 20 -11.06 -7.91 -2.87
N SER A 21 -11.33 -6.83 -3.62
CA SER A 21 -10.71 -6.63 -4.93
C SER A 21 -10.42 -5.17 -5.25
N LEU A 22 -9.47 -4.99 -6.17
CA LEU A 22 -9.15 -3.72 -6.80
C LEU A 22 -9.14 -3.92 -8.33
N SER A 23 -10.06 -3.26 -9.03
CA SER A 23 -10.20 -3.39 -10.47
C SER A 23 -9.07 -2.69 -11.22
N LEU A 24 -8.81 -3.10 -12.46
CA LEU A 24 -7.80 -2.46 -13.30
C LEU A 24 -8.11 -0.97 -13.58
N ALA A 25 -9.39 -0.60 -13.63
CA ALA A 25 -9.81 0.79 -13.81
C ALA A 25 -9.44 1.66 -12.58
N GLU A 26 -9.69 1.16 -11.37
CA GLU A 26 -9.28 1.82 -10.12
C GLU A 26 -7.75 1.93 -10.05
N GLN A 27 -7.03 0.88 -10.40
CA GLN A 27 -5.57 0.86 -10.45
C GLN A 27 -5.02 1.90 -11.44
N ASN A 28 -5.57 1.96 -12.66
CA ASN A 28 -5.17 2.94 -13.67
C ASN A 28 -5.43 4.39 -13.25
N ALA A 29 -6.51 4.65 -12.52
CA ALA A 29 -6.83 5.97 -12.03
C ALA A 29 -5.76 6.51 -11.06
N LEU A 30 -5.08 5.64 -10.30
CA LEU A 30 -3.99 6.02 -9.39
C LEU A 30 -2.76 6.51 -10.16
N VAL A 31 -2.40 5.85 -11.25
CA VAL A 31 -1.26 6.24 -12.10
C VAL A 31 -1.57 7.49 -12.93
N SER A 32 -2.79 7.62 -13.44
CA SER A 32 -3.17 8.74 -14.31
C SER A 32 -3.35 10.06 -13.57
N ARG A 33 -3.87 10.04 -12.34
CA ARG A 33 -4.11 11.27 -11.57
C ARG A 33 -2.83 11.91 -11.05
N LEU A 34 -1.81 11.12 -10.78
CA LEU A 34 -0.64 11.57 -10.02
C LEU A 34 0.69 11.39 -10.78
N ASN A 35 0.62 10.95 -12.05
CA ASN A 35 1.77 10.71 -12.95
C ASN A 35 2.88 9.86 -12.32
N TYR A 36 2.52 8.94 -11.42
CA TYR A 36 3.51 8.11 -10.78
C TYR A 36 4.09 7.07 -11.73
N TRP A 37 5.40 6.87 -11.63
CA TRP A 37 6.11 5.83 -12.35
C TRP A 37 5.79 4.44 -11.79
N HIS A 38 5.61 3.47 -12.69
CA HIS A 38 5.40 2.07 -12.37
C HIS A 38 6.22 1.21 -13.34
N GLY A 39 7.09 0.34 -12.81
CA GLY A 39 7.75 -0.74 -13.54
C GLY A 39 7.31 -2.12 -13.04
N GLU A 40 7.64 -3.18 -13.76
CA GLU A 40 7.29 -4.56 -13.38
C GLU A 40 7.92 -4.93 -12.02
N GLY A 41 7.08 -5.18 -11.02
CA GLY A 41 7.52 -5.47 -9.64
C GLY A 41 8.28 -4.33 -8.96
N ASN A 42 8.28 -3.13 -9.55
CA ASN A 42 9.03 -1.98 -9.05
C ASN A 42 8.18 -0.71 -9.20
N PRO A 43 7.19 -0.47 -8.33
CA PRO A 43 6.44 0.77 -8.29
C PRO A 43 7.25 1.89 -7.62
N SER A 44 6.97 3.15 -7.96
CA SER A 44 7.46 4.26 -7.15
C SER A 44 6.91 4.20 -5.72
N THR A 45 7.63 4.78 -4.77
CA THR A 45 7.20 4.86 -3.37
C THR A 45 5.87 5.61 -3.23
N TRP A 46 5.68 6.67 -4.00
CA TRP A 46 4.41 7.41 -4.07
C TRP A 46 3.24 6.57 -4.60
N LEU A 47 3.47 5.73 -5.62
CA LEU A 47 2.44 4.83 -6.13
C LEU A 47 2.09 3.74 -5.12
N ALA A 48 3.10 3.21 -4.44
CA ALA A 48 2.93 2.21 -3.39
C ALA A 48 2.04 2.74 -2.25
N VAL A 49 2.36 3.93 -1.73
CA VAL A 49 1.57 4.63 -0.72
C VAL A 49 0.16 4.90 -1.22
N SER A 50 0.01 5.46 -2.42
CA SER A 50 -1.31 5.81 -2.96
C SER A 50 -2.21 4.60 -3.16
N THR A 51 -1.64 3.46 -3.58
CA THR A 51 -2.38 2.22 -3.72
C THR A 51 -2.82 1.67 -2.37
N PHE A 52 -1.93 1.67 -1.38
CA PHE A 52 -2.29 1.28 -0.01
C PHE A 52 -3.42 2.15 0.56
N LEU A 53 -3.31 3.47 0.45
CA LEU A 53 -4.32 4.42 0.92
C LEU A 53 -5.65 4.26 0.20
N ALA A 54 -5.64 4.00 -1.11
CA ALA A 54 -6.85 3.75 -1.88
C ALA A 54 -7.58 2.48 -1.42
N VAL A 55 -6.84 1.39 -1.17
CA VAL A 55 -7.41 0.15 -0.62
C VAL A 55 -7.95 0.38 0.80
N ARG A 56 -7.19 1.09 1.65
CA ARG A 56 -7.61 1.41 3.02
C ARG A 56 -8.89 2.25 3.04
N HIS A 57 -8.99 3.24 2.16
CA HIS A 57 -10.18 4.08 2.04
C HIS A 57 -11.39 3.30 1.51
N LYS A 58 -11.18 2.39 0.55
CA LYS A 58 -12.24 1.51 0.04
C LYS A 58 -12.76 0.52 1.09
N TYR A 59 -11.90 0.10 2.01
CA TYR A 59 -12.21 -0.91 3.02
C TYR A 59 -11.81 -0.45 4.44
N PRO A 60 -12.50 0.56 5.01
CA PRO A 60 -12.07 1.22 6.25
C PRO A 60 -12.11 0.35 7.50
N ASN A 61 -12.92 -0.72 7.49
CA ASN A 61 -13.09 -1.64 8.64
C ASN A 61 -12.36 -2.97 8.44
N VAL A 62 -11.41 -3.02 7.51
CA VAL A 62 -10.64 -4.22 7.21
C VAL A 62 -9.27 -4.12 7.87
N ALA A 63 -8.80 -5.23 8.44
CA ALA A 63 -7.49 -5.31 9.08
C ALA A 63 -6.38 -4.85 8.13
N GLU A 64 -5.42 -4.08 8.65
CA GLU A 64 -4.33 -3.50 7.86
C GLU A 64 -3.54 -4.57 7.08
N GLU A 65 -3.33 -5.76 7.65
CA GLU A 65 -2.70 -6.88 6.95
C GLU A 65 -3.43 -7.28 5.65
N THR A 66 -4.77 -7.26 5.65
CA THR A 66 -5.56 -7.57 4.46
C THR A 66 -5.48 -6.42 3.43
N VAL A 67 -5.46 -5.18 3.90
CA VAL A 67 -5.26 -3.99 3.05
C VAL A 67 -3.87 -4.05 2.37
N LEU A 68 -2.82 -4.32 3.15
CA LEU A 68 -1.45 -4.48 2.66
C LEU A 68 -1.34 -5.62 1.65
N ALA A 69 -1.95 -6.78 1.95
CA ALA A 69 -1.94 -7.93 1.04
C ALA A 69 -2.59 -7.60 -0.31
N LEU A 70 -3.77 -6.94 -0.30
CA LEU A 70 -4.46 -6.58 -1.54
C LEU A 70 -3.69 -5.50 -2.32
N ALA A 71 -3.15 -4.49 -1.65
CA ALA A 71 -2.36 -3.44 -2.30
C ALA A 71 -1.06 -3.99 -2.91
N ALA A 72 -0.35 -4.87 -2.20
CA ALA A 72 0.86 -5.52 -2.69
C ALA A 72 0.55 -6.40 -3.91
N LEU A 73 -0.55 -7.16 -3.85
CA LEU A 73 -1.03 -7.97 -4.96
C LEU A 73 -1.34 -7.11 -6.19
N ALA A 74 -2.03 -5.97 -6.02
CA ALA A 74 -2.33 -5.05 -7.11
C ALA A 74 -1.06 -4.54 -7.81
N LEU A 75 -0.07 -4.14 -7.02
CA LEU A 75 1.23 -3.65 -7.51
C LEU A 75 2.15 -4.76 -8.05
N GLY A 76 1.80 -6.03 -7.85
CA GLY A 76 2.65 -7.15 -8.24
C GLY A 76 3.94 -7.25 -7.41
N VAL A 77 3.94 -6.76 -6.18
CA VAL A 77 5.07 -6.84 -5.24
C VAL A 77 4.74 -7.74 -4.03
N SER A 78 5.75 -8.10 -3.24
CA SER A 78 5.50 -8.76 -1.95
C SER A 78 4.96 -7.77 -0.92
N ARG A 79 4.26 -8.28 0.11
CA ARG A 79 3.80 -7.46 1.24
C ARG A 79 4.97 -6.73 1.90
N ASP A 80 6.06 -7.44 2.17
CA ASP A 80 7.22 -6.86 2.84
C ASP A 80 7.90 -5.77 2.00
N ALA A 81 7.93 -5.93 0.67
CA ALA A 81 8.40 -4.87 -0.23
C ALA A 81 7.50 -3.63 -0.17
N LEU A 82 6.18 -3.81 -0.16
CA LEU A 82 5.24 -2.70 0.02
C LEU A 82 5.44 -1.98 1.37
N VAL A 83 5.57 -2.73 2.47
CA VAL A 83 5.84 -2.17 3.79
C VAL A 83 7.16 -1.38 3.79
N GLY A 84 8.21 -1.91 3.16
CA GLY A 84 9.49 -1.22 3.00
C GLY A 84 9.37 0.10 2.24
N LEU A 85 8.62 0.12 1.13
CA LEU A 85 8.36 1.34 0.36
C LEU A 85 7.59 2.40 1.15
N ILE A 86 6.58 1.99 1.93
CA ILE A 86 5.80 2.90 2.77
C ILE A 86 6.68 3.47 3.89
N ARG A 87 7.47 2.64 4.58
CA ARG A 87 8.39 3.10 5.64
C ARG A 87 9.47 4.03 5.11
N TRP A 88 10.00 3.74 3.92
CA TRP A 88 10.92 4.67 3.25
C TRP A 88 10.25 6.02 3.00
N HIS A 89 9.00 6.02 2.52
CA HIS A 89 8.25 7.24 2.29
C HIS A 89 7.99 8.01 3.58
N GLU A 90 7.57 7.33 4.66
CA GLU A 90 7.40 7.95 5.97
C GLU A 90 8.67 8.64 6.46
N ASN A 91 9.82 7.95 6.39
CA ASN A 91 11.11 8.53 6.76
C ASN A 91 11.48 9.74 5.90
N TYR A 92 11.25 9.63 4.59
CA TYR A 92 11.48 10.74 3.66
C TYR A 92 10.62 11.95 4.02
N MET A 93 9.33 11.76 4.30
CA MET A 93 8.41 12.85 4.65
C MET A 93 8.76 13.46 6.01
N ARG A 94 9.12 12.64 7.02
CA ARG A 94 9.62 13.14 8.31
C ARG A 94 10.82 14.08 8.14
N TRP A 95 11.78 13.69 7.30
CA TRP A 95 12.95 14.52 7.01
C TRP A 95 12.63 15.74 6.13
N HIS A 96 11.83 15.56 5.09
CA HIS A 96 11.55 16.58 4.08
C HIS A 96 10.63 17.68 4.61
N ASP A 97 9.57 17.32 5.34
CA ASP A 97 8.57 18.26 5.86
C ASP A 97 8.84 18.67 7.32
N GLY A 98 9.78 18.00 8.01
CA GLY A 98 10.08 18.24 9.41
C GLY A 98 8.99 17.78 10.39
N ASP A 99 8.01 16.99 9.91
CA ASP A 99 6.97 16.39 10.74
C ASP A 99 7.46 15.02 11.26
N GLU A 100 8.07 14.99 12.44
CA GLU A 100 8.57 13.76 13.08
C GLU A 100 7.48 12.72 13.35
N THR A 101 6.21 13.15 13.38
CA THR A 101 5.06 12.27 13.66
C THR A 101 4.40 11.71 12.41
N TYR A 102 4.89 12.09 11.21
CA TYR A 102 4.33 11.62 9.95
C TYR A 102 4.38 10.09 9.88
N GLN A 103 3.20 9.48 9.73
CA GLN A 103 3.04 8.03 9.75
C GLN A 103 1.82 7.62 8.91
N ILE A 104 1.98 6.54 8.14
CA ILE A 104 0.95 5.95 7.28
C ILE A 104 0.51 4.60 7.84
N LEU A 105 1.45 3.70 8.17
CA LEU A 105 1.14 2.39 8.74
C LEU A 105 0.69 2.54 10.18
N ALA A 106 -0.22 1.67 10.66
CA ALA A 106 -0.56 1.68 12.07
C ALA A 106 0.70 1.44 12.93
N PRO A 107 0.84 2.09 14.09
CA PRO A 107 1.94 1.80 14.99
C PRO A 107 1.90 0.33 15.36
N THR A 108 3.04 -0.34 15.23
CA THR A 108 3.17 -1.70 15.73
C THR A 108 2.92 -1.63 17.24
N PRO A 109 1.96 -2.38 17.80
CA PRO A 109 1.73 -2.34 19.24
C PRO A 109 3.04 -2.65 19.96
N ASP A 110 3.38 -1.79 20.92
CA ASP A 110 4.57 -1.96 21.73
C ASP A 110 4.37 -3.16 22.67
N VAL A 111 4.88 -4.32 22.25
CA VAL A 111 4.87 -5.55 23.04
C VAL A 111 5.82 -5.51 24.24
N SER A 112 6.55 -4.41 24.46
CA SER A 112 7.42 -4.28 25.64
C SER A 112 6.70 -3.84 26.92
N ALA A 113 5.42 -3.48 26.84
CA ALA A 113 4.62 -3.06 28.01
C ALA A 113 4.16 -4.23 28.91
N ASP A 114 4.19 -5.47 28.42
CA ASP A 114 3.70 -6.65 29.17
C ASP A 114 4.81 -7.46 29.87
N ALA A 115 6.06 -7.00 29.85
CA ALA A 115 7.16 -7.62 30.61
C ALA A 115 7.27 -7.03 32.03
N LYS A 116 6.20 -7.13 32.82
CA LYS A 116 6.24 -6.95 34.28
C LYS A 116 5.30 -7.95 34.96
N GLU A 117 5.81 -9.15 35.21
CA GLU A 117 5.43 -9.99 36.35
C GLU A 117 6.68 -10.38 37.14
#